data_AF-A0A370GZF2-F1
#
_entry.id   AF-A0A370GZF2-F1
#
_cell.length_a   1.000
_cell.length_b   1.000
_cell.length_c   1.000
_cell.angle_alpha   90.00
_cell.angle_beta   90.00
_cell.angle_gamma   90.00
#
_symmetry.space_group_name_H-M   'P 1'
#
loop_
_entity.id
_entity.type
_entity.pdbx_description
1 polymer ?
#
loop_
_entity_poly.entity_id
_entity_poly.type
_entity_poly.pdbx_seq_one_letter_code
_entity_poly.pdbx_strand_id
1 'polypeptide(L)'
;MTEVADLSAEYILAEGPDGLAKVLDSLLEESRKDRAFAEEEHFILYKLGNQKAVIKVDTSEVPFHFWYFDLLGRPMTGVVKQTIADFLWDKCGEKERYAKDLGEE
;
A
#
# COMPACT_ATOMS: atom_id res chain seq x y z
N MET A 1 13.95 -25.70 -19.93
CA MET A 1 13.84 -24.24 -20.16
C MET A 1 12.60 -23.80 -19.43
N THR A 2 12.77 -23.24 -18.23
CA THR A 2 11.63 -22.74 -17.46
C THR A 2 11.17 -21.48 -18.16
N GLU A 3 9.96 -21.49 -18.71
CA GLU A 3 9.28 -20.29 -19.16
C GLU A 3 9.29 -19.30 -18.00
N VAL A 4 10.07 -18.23 -18.15
CA VAL A 4 9.92 -17.06 -17.30
C VAL A 4 8.58 -16.51 -17.74
N ALA A 5 7.52 -16.84 -16.99
CA ALA A 5 6.23 -16.20 -17.15
C ALA A 5 6.49 -14.70 -17.29
N ASP A 6 5.85 -14.08 -18.28
CA ASP A 6 5.92 -12.66 -18.55
C ASP A 6 5.36 -11.91 -17.32
N LEU A 7 6.20 -11.73 -16.31
CA LEU A 7 5.88 -11.11 -15.02
C LEU A 7 5.86 -9.59 -15.22
N SER A 8 5.04 -9.11 -16.15
CA SER A 8 4.69 -7.69 -16.20
C SER A 8 3.71 -7.40 -15.07
N ALA A 9 4.19 -7.38 -13.83
CA ALA A 9 3.43 -6.77 -12.76
C ALA A 9 3.16 -5.32 -13.17
N GLU A 10 1.89 -4.99 -13.44
CA GLU A 10 1.51 -3.62 -13.74
C GLU A 10 1.67 -2.80 -12.44
N TYR A 11 2.56 -1.81 -12.49
CA TYR A 11 2.80 -0.93 -11.35
C TYR A 11 1.90 0.30 -11.44
N ILE A 12 1.21 0.61 -10.35
CA ILE A 12 0.51 1.88 -10.17
C ILE A 12 1.56 2.94 -9.81
N LEU A 13 1.67 3.99 -10.62
CA LEU A 13 2.64 5.05 -10.36
C LEU A 13 2.15 5.99 -9.24
N ALA A 14 2.99 6.21 -8.23
CA ALA A 14 2.76 7.22 -7.20
C ALA A 14 3.92 8.21 -7.14
N GLU A 15 3.64 9.49 -7.39
CA GLU A 15 4.63 10.57 -7.31
C GLU A 15 4.49 11.35 -6.00
N GLY A 16 5.49 11.21 -5.11
CA GLY A 16 5.51 11.87 -3.82
C GLY A 16 4.40 11.42 -2.86
N PRO A 17 4.33 12.03 -1.65
CA PRO A 17 3.34 11.68 -0.63
C PRO A 17 1.89 11.86 -1.11
N ASP A 18 1.59 12.95 -1.81
CA ASP A 18 0.22 13.22 -2.30
C ASP A 18 -0.22 12.20 -3.34
N GLY A 19 0.69 11.77 -4.23
CA GLY A 19 0.43 10.72 -5.19
C GLY A 19 0.20 9.38 -4.51
N LEU A 20 1.01 9.05 -3.50
CA LEU A 20 0.83 7.83 -2.71
C LEU A 20 -0.53 7.82 -2.00
N ALA A 21 -0.90 8.90 -1.33
CA ALA A 21 -2.19 9.01 -0.64
C ALA A 21 -3.38 8.77 -1.60
N LYS A 22 -3.35 9.38 -2.79
CA LYS A 22 -4.39 9.19 -3.81
C LYS A 22 -4.49 7.74 -4.28
N VAL A 23 -3.35 7.09 -4.51
CA VAL A 23 -3.33 5.69 -4.92
C VAL A 23 -3.92 4.81 -3.83
N LEU A 24 -3.55 5.02 -2.56
CA LEU A 24 -4.11 4.26 -1.43
C LEU A 24 -5.62 4.46 -1.29
N ASP A 25 -6.11 5.69 -1.48
CA ASP A 25 -7.55 5.98 -1.49
C ASP A 25 -8.26 5.23 -2.62
N SER A 26 -7.70 5.24 -3.84
CA SER A 26 -8.26 4.50 -4.97
C SER A 26 -8.28 2.98 -4.72
N LEU A 27 -7.19 2.42 -4.19
CA LEU A 27 -7.12 1.00 -3.84
C LEU A 27 -8.20 0.63 -2.81
N LEU A 28 -8.44 1.48 -1.81
CA LEU A 28 -9.48 1.27 -0.80
C LEU A 28 -10.89 1.36 -1.38
N GLU A 29 -11.13 2.31 -2.28
CA GLU A 29 -12.42 2.44 -2.93
C GLU A 29 -12.72 1.24 -3.83
N GLU A 30 -11.75 0.77 -4.60
CA GLU A 30 -11.93 -0.35 -5.53
C GLU A 30 -12.04 -1.68 -4.78
N SER A 31 -11.25 -1.93 -3.73
CA SER A 31 -11.35 -3.17 -2.93
C SER A 31 -12.69 -3.32 -2.21
N ARG A 32 -13.37 -2.20 -1.90
CA ARG A 32 -14.74 -2.21 -1.34
C ARG A 32 -15.81 -2.53 -2.38
N LYS A 33 -15.55 -2.29 -3.67
CA LYS A 33 -16.50 -2.50 -4.77
C LYS A 33 -16.34 -3.87 -5.41
N ASP A 34 -15.10 -4.34 -5.56
CA ASP A 34 -14.75 -5.56 -6.26
C ASP A 34 -13.91 -6.49 -5.37
N ARG A 35 -14.48 -7.66 -5.08
CA ARG A 35 -13.83 -8.70 -4.30
C ARG A 35 -12.67 -9.37 -5.05
N ALA A 36 -12.78 -9.54 -6.37
CA ALA A 36 -11.69 -10.11 -7.15
C ALA A 36 -10.47 -9.17 -7.12
N PHE A 37 -10.71 -7.87 -7.27
CA PHE A 37 -9.67 -6.86 -7.07
C PHE A 37 -9.04 -6.91 -5.68
N ALA A 38 -9.84 -7.08 -4.62
CA ALA A 38 -9.33 -7.16 -3.25
C ALA A 38 -8.40 -8.37 -3.01
N GLU A 39 -8.64 -9.48 -3.71
CA GLU A 39 -7.86 -10.73 -3.59
C GLU A 39 -6.56 -10.69 -4.42
N GLU A 40 -6.37 -9.68 -5.28
CA GLU A 40 -5.15 -9.49 -6.09
C GLU A 40 -4.02 -8.77 -5.33
N GLU A 41 -2.77 -9.01 -5.74
CA GLU A 41 -1.61 -8.28 -5.24
C GLU A 41 -1.44 -6.94 -5.98
N HIS A 42 -1.41 -5.84 -5.24
CA HIS A 42 -1.26 -4.50 -5.81
C HIS A 42 0.16 -3.99 -5.63
N PHE A 43 0.77 -3.49 -6.71
CA PHE A 43 2.14 -2.96 -6.67
C PHE A 43 2.15 -1.48 -7.04
N ILE A 44 2.73 -0.65 -6.17
CA ILE A 44 2.89 0.78 -6.37
C ILE A 44 4.36 1.07 -6.65
N LEU A 45 4.67 1.71 -7.78
CA LEU A 45 5.99 2.29 -8.03
C LEU A 45 6.02 3.73 -7.50
N TYR A 46 6.56 3.89 -6.29
CA TYR A 46 6.73 5.19 -5.65
C TYR A 46 7.97 5.92 -6.17
N LYS A 47 7.83 7.22 -6.49
CA LYS A 47 8.93 8.10 -6.92
C LYS A 47 8.90 9.42 -6.15
N LEU A 48 10.05 9.82 -5.58
CA LEU A 48 10.24 11.14 -4.99
C LEU A 48 11.68 11.61 -5.25
N GLY A 49 11.85 12.54 -6.20
CA GLY A 49 13.17 12.92 -6.67
C GLY A 49 13.96 11.70 -7.16
N ASN A 50 15.12 11.44 -6.55
CA ASN A 50 15.96 10.26 -6.86
C ASN A 50 15.57 9.00 -6.07
N GLN A 51 14.58 9.10 -5.18
CA GLN A 51 14.05 7.94 -4.47
C GLN A 51 13.07 7.18 -5.36
N LYS A 52 13.26 5.86 -5.46
CA LYS A 52 12.34 4.94 -6.14
C LYS A 52 12.18 3.70 -5.28
N ALA A 53 10.94 3.29 -5.07
CA ALA A 53 10.62 2.10 -4.30
C ALA A 53 9.39 1.41 -4.88
N VAL A 54 9.30 0.10 -4.67
CA VAL A 54 8.08 -0.66 -4.90
C VAL A 54 7.40 -0.86 -3.55
N ILE A 55 6.10 -0.58 -3.50
CA ILE A 55 5.26 -0.85 -2.33
C ILE A 55 4.26 -1.92 -2.76
N LYS A 56 4.33 -3.10 -2.16
CA LYS A 56 3.28 -4.10 -2.30
C LYS A 56 2.19 -3.79 -1.28
N VAL A 57 0.95 -3.81 -1.73
CA VAL A 57 -0.24 -3.60 -0.91
C VAL A 57 -1.14 -4.81 -1.04
N ASP A 58 -1.46 -5.43 0.08
CA ASP A 58 -2.50 -6.45 0.19
C ASP A 58 -3.78 -5.76 0.70
N THR A 59 -4.83 -5.87 -0.11
CA THR A 59 -6.11 -5.20 0.12
C THR A 59 -7.24 -6.18 0.47
N SER A 60 -6.91 -7.46 0.69
CA SER A 60 -7.86 -8.54 0.94
C SER A 60 -8.55 -8.43 2.30
N GLU A 61 -7.93 -7.73 3.24
CA GLU A 61 -8.45 -7.45 4.57
C GLU A 61 -8.15 -6.03 5.01
N VAL A 62 -8.92 -5.54 5.98
CA VAL A 62 -8.75 -4.21 6.59
C VAL A 62 -8.35 -4.42 8.06
N PRO A 63 -7.27 -3.78 8.55
CA PRO A 63 -6.38 -2.84 7.84
C PRO A 63 -5.52 -3.48 6.75
N PHE A 64 -5.18 -2.71 5.72
CA PHE A 64 -4.30 -3.16 4.63
C PHE A 64 -2.91 -3.52 5.13
N HIS A 65 -2.27 -4.48 4.45
CA HIS A 65 -0.87 -4.86 4.73
C HIS A 65 0.09 -4.34 3.66
N PHE A 66 1.28 -3.93 4.10
CA PHE A 66 2.26 -3.24 3.25
C PHE A 66 3.64 -3.88 3.34
N TRP A 67 4.31 -3.99 2.19
CA TRP A 67 5.75 -4.28 2.10
C TRP A 67 6.44 -3.21 1.27
N TYR A 68 7.64 -2.83 1.69
CA TYR A 68 8.39 -1.74 1.07
C TYR A 68 9.76 -2.20 0.61
N PHE A 69 10.04 -1.95 -0.66
CA PHE A 69 11.27 -2.34 -1.32
C PHE A 69 11.89 -1.11 -2.01
N ASP A 70 12.81 -0.40 -1.33
CA ASP A 70 13.60 0.65 -2.00
C ASP A 70 14.55 0.03 -3.02
N LEU A 71 14.61 0.62 -4.23
CA LEU A 71 15.40 0.06 -5.32
C LEU A 71 16.92 0.16 -5.09
N LEU A 72 17.36 0.93 -4.09
CA LEU A 72 18.76 1.05 -3.67
C LEU A 72 18.99 0.45 -2.27
N GLY A 73 18.02 -0.29 -1.72
CA GLY A 73 18.13 -0.92 -0.40
C GLY A 73 18.11 0.05 0.79
N ARG A 74 17.65 1.29 0.60
CA ARG A 74 17.53 2.27 1.68
C ARG A 74 16.31 1.98 2.56
N PRO A 75 16.33 2.40 3.83
CA PRO A 75 15.15 2.32 4.68
C PRO A 75 14.01 3.20 4.14
N MET A 76 12.77 2.80 4.45
CA MET A 76 11.59 3.62 4.18
C MET A 76 11.73 4.99 4.84
N THR A 77 11.50 6.05 4.07
CA THR A 77 11.57 7.43 4.56
C THR A 77 10.42 7.75 5.50
N GLY A 78 10.63 8.72 6.40
CA GLY A 78 9.58 9.17 7.34
C GLY A 78 8.31 9.65 6.66
N VAL A 79 8.45 10.29 5.49
CA VAL A 79 7.30 10.75 4.69
C VAL A 79 6.43 9.59 4.22
N VAL A 80 7.03 8.53 3.66
CA VAL A 80 6.27 7.34 3.21
C VAL A 80 5.60 6.64 4.41
N LYS A 81 6.33 6.48 5.52
CA LYS A 81 5.78 5.91 6.75
C LYS A 81 4.56 6.70 7.24
N GLN A 82 4.68 8.03 7.29
CA GLN A 82 3.61 8.89 7.78
C GLN A 82 2.39 8.81 6.86
N THR A 83 2.57 8.88 5.53
CA THR A 83 1.46 8.77 4.58
C THR A 83 0.71 7.44 4.72
N ILE A 84 1.41 6.32 4.88
CA ILE A 84 0.77 5.01 5.10
C ILE A 84 0.08 4.96 6.47
N ALA A 85 0.72 5.48 7.52
CA ALA A 85 0.16 5.50 8.86
C ALA A 85 -1.13 6.34 8.94
N ASP A 86 -1.13 7.53 8.34
CA ASP A 86 -2.30 8.41 8.28
C ASP A 86 -3.45 7.72 7.52
N PHE A 87 -3.15 7.07 6.38
CA PHE A 87 -4.14 6.30 5.64
C PHE A 87 -4.73 5.15 6.48
N LEU A 88 -3.87 4.37 7.14
CA LEU A 88 -4.30 3.26 7.98
C LEU A 88 -5.21 3.73 9.11
N TRP A 89 -4.77 4.76 9.82
CA TRP A 89 -5.45 5.32 10.97
C TRP A 89 -6.78 5.99 10.62
N ASP A 90 -6.79 6.84 9.58
CA ASP A 90 -7.96 7.68 9.29
C ASP A 90 -8.97 7.01 8.36
N LYS A 91 -8.56 6.04 7.55
CA LYS A 91 -9.40 5.49 6.46
C LYS A 91 -9.49 3.97 6.40
N CYS A 92 -8.45 3.27 6.85
CA CYS A 92 -8.32 1.82 6.71
C CYS A 92 -8.53 1.06 8.03
N GLY A 93 -9.44 1.52 8.89
CA GLY A 93 -9.95 0.72 10.01
C GLY A 93 -8.98 0.51 11.19
N GLU A 94 -7.75 1.03 11.13
CA GLU A 94 -6.75 0.81 12.18
C GLU A 94 -7.15 1.49 13.49
N LYS A 95 -7.79 2.66 13.41
CA LYS A 95 -8.28 3.38 14.59
C LYS A 95 -9.40 2.61 15.30
N GLU A 96 -10.34 2.04 14.55
CA GLU A 96 -11.41 1.21 15.11
C GLU A 96 -10.87 -0.10 15.69
N ARG A 97 -9.88 -0.72 15.04
CA ARG A 97 -9.18 -1.91 15.54
C ARG A 97 -8.51 -1.60 16.89
N TYR A 98 -7.72 -0.53 16.93
CA TYR A 98 -7.04 -0.09 18.15
C TYR A 98 -8.02 0.23 19.30
N ALA A 99 -9.16 0.85 19.01
CA ALA A 99 -10.18 1.15 20.02
C ALA A 99 -10.84 -0.12 20.60
N LYS A 100 -11.01 -1.18 19.79
CA LYS A 100 -11.51 -2.48 20.27
C LYS A 100 -10.48 -3.17 21.15
N ASP A 101 -9.21 -3.18 20.74
CA ASP A 101 -8.12 -3.80 21.50
C ASP A 101 -7.97 -3.18 22.90
N LEU A 102 -8.30 -1.88 23.07
CA LEU A 102 -8.32 -1.20 24.37
C LEU A 102 -9.58 -1.44 25.20
N GLY A 103 -10.67 -1.91 24.59
CA GLY A 103 -11.97 -2.12 25.24
C GLY A 103 -12.21 -3.56 25.71
N GLU A 104 -11.31 -4.49 25.38
CA GLU A 104 -11.36 -5.91 25.76
C GLU A 104 -10.56 -6.22 27.06
N GLU A 105 -10.58 -5.29 28.04
CA GLU A 105 -10.09 -5.52 29.42
C GLU A 105 -11.16 -6.10 30.35
#